data_AF-A0A349MNY3-F1
#
_entry.id   AF-A0A349MNY3-F1
#
_cell.length_a   1.000
_cell.length_b   1.000
_cell.length_c   1.000
_cell.angle_alpha   90.00
_cell.angle_beta   90.00
_cell.angle_gamma   90.00
#
_symmetry.space_group_name_H-M   'P 1'
#
loop_
_entity.id
_entity.type
_entity.pdbx_description
1 polymer ?
#
loop_
_entity_poly.entity_id
_entity_poly.type
_entity_poly.pdbx_seq_one_letter_code
_entity_poly.pdbx_strand_id
1 'polypeptide(L)'
;ASAKFKQVLDLITNKVGVDSATVETGHELSIIPDEFWEEIDDKIIDLEDDDIQSLDSAISDLSNDLQAGDMWTLMLLSKKLMDAKWTLESLQFGEQLERNSDELSIVSSKLWNSIQGLGGFDSFDDKKSSQLCDLVRDSMIYLIEAAIRDSDEDLFEEIASFYFDIRNSDDIEGCSQELAVFCREQMDPNYIDELVDSAIFVLREIYDVEEDDIRDEDEGISVSLITEQLTSLI
;
A
#
# COMPACT_ATOMS: atom_id res chain seq x y z
N ALA A 1 -6.83 -2.65 -18.51
CA ALA A 1 -7.69 -1.57 -18.00
C ALA A 1 -6.77 -0.47 -17.47
N SER A 2 -7.24 0.78 -17.38
CA SER A 2 -6.47 1.83 -16.69
C SER A 2 -6.39 1.49 -15.20
N ALA A 3 -5.27 1.78 -14.54
CA ALA A 3 -5.12 1.60 -13.09
C ALA A 3 -6.23 2.37 -12.34
N LYS A 4 -6.70 1.85 -11.18
CA LYS A 4 -7.82 2.47 -10.46
C LYS A 4 -7.51 3.87 -9.97
N PHE A 5 -6.30 4.11 -9.45
CA PHE A 5 -5.88 5.44 -9.01
C PHE A 5 -6.01 6.49 -10.12
N LYS A 6 -5.69 6.14 -11.37
CA LYS A 6 -5.83 7.05 -12.51
C LYS A 6 -7.29 7.38 -12.82
N GLN A 7 -8.18 6.41 -12.71
CA GLN A 7 -9.61 6.66 -12.89
C GLN A 7 -10.15 7.62 -11.83
N VAL A 8 -9.70 7.48 -10.58
CA VAL A 8 -10.04 8.39 -9.48
C VAL A 8 -9.44 9.78 -9.73
N LEU A 9 -8.16 9.86 -10.10
CA LEU A 9 -7.50 11.13 -10.41
C LEU A 9 -8.20 11.87 -11.56
N ASP A 10 -8.47 11.18 -12.66
CA ASP A 10 -9.20 11.74 -13.81
C ASP A 10 -10.60 12.21 -13.41
N LEU A 11 -11.31 11.44 -12.58
CA LEU A 11 -12.63 11.82 -12.09
C LEU A 11 -12.58 13.14 -11.29
N ILE A 12 -11.60 13.25 -10.39
CA ILE A 12 -11.36 14.45 -9.58
C ILE A 12 -10.99 15.64 -10.47
N THR A 13 -9.95 15.52 -11.30
CA THR A 13 -9.42 16.62 -12.11
C THR A 13 -10.45 17.12 -13.12
N ASN A 14 -11.24 16.23 -13.73
CA ASN A 14 -12.37 16.62 -14.58
C ASN A 14 -13.46 17.38 -13.82
N LYS A 15 -13.72 17.02 -12.55
CA LYS A 15 -14.73 17.69 -11.73
C LYS A 15 -14.33 19.12 -11.39
N VAL A 16 -13.06 19.32 -11.04
CA VAL A 16 -12.53 20.65 -10.67
C VAL A 16 -11.95 21.47 -11.83
N GLY A 17 -11.93 20.91 -13.04
CA GLY A 17 -11.41 21.59 -14.24
C GLY A 17 -9.90 21.84 -14.18
N VAL A 18 -9.15 20.87 -13.69
CA VAL A 18 -7.67 20.82 -13.75
C VAL A 18 -7.27 19.83 -14.85
N ASP A 19 -6.20 20.12 -15.59
CA ASP A 19 -5.67 19.16 -16.57
C ASP A 19 -5.08 17.94 -15.85
N SER A 20 -5.54 16.73 -16.18
CA SER A 20 -5.05 15.52 -15.53
C SER A 20 -3.57 15.24 -15.82
N ALA A 21 -2.86 14.71 -14.82
CA ALA A 21 -1.47 14.29 -14.98
C ALA A 21 -1.38 13.04 -15.86
N THR A 22 -0.35 12.97 -16.72
CA THR A 22 -0.09 11.77 -17.53
C THR A 22 0.77 10.80 -16.72
N VAL A 23 0.13 10.02 -15.85
CA VAL A 23 0.76 9.00 -15.01
C VAL A 23 0.13 7.63 -15.22
N GLU A 24 0.95 6.57 -15.18
CA GLU A 24 0.54 5.18 -15.37
C GLU A 24 0.97 4.27 -14.20
N THR A 25 1.92 4.71 -13.37
CA THR A 25 2.43 3.93 -12.22
C THR A 25 2.39 4.73 -10.92
N GLY A 26 2.40 4.02 -9.78
CA GLY A 26 2.51 4.67 -8.46
C GLY A 26 3.82 5.43 -8.26
N HIS A 27 4.92 5.02 -8.90
CA HIS A 27 6.18 5.78 -8.86
C HIS A 27 6.08 7.11 -9.64
N GLU A 28 5.41 7.11 -10.79
CA GLU A 28 5.16 8.35 -11.52
C GLU A 28 4.20 9.27 -10.75
N LEU A 29 3.24 8.69 -10.03
CA LEU A 29 2.35 9.42 -9.14
C LEU A 29 3.11 10.09 -7.98
N SER A 30 4.10 9.42 -7.38
CA SER A 30 4.81 9.92 -6.21
C SER A 30 5.70 11.14 -6.48
N ILE A 31 6.15 11.30 -7.73
CA ILE A 31 7.06 12.38 -8.15
C ILE A 31 6.33 13.59 -8.77
N ILE A 32 5.00 13.57 -8.80
CA ILE A 32 4.23 14.74 -9.23
C ILE A 32 4.49 15.90 -8.25
N PRO A 33 4.79 17.12 -8.72
CA PRO A 33 5.07 18.26 -7.85
C PRO A 33 3.88 18.65 -6.96
N ASP A 34 4.17 19.10 -5.75
CA ASP A 34 3.15 19.48 -4.75
C ASP A 34 2.19 20.57 -5.26
N GLU A 35 2.65 21.48 -6.13
CA GLU A 35 1.81 22.54 -6.67
C GLU A 35 0.60 22.00 -7.46
N PHE A 36 0.72 20.80 -8.04
CA PHE A 36 -0.40 20.15 -8.73
C PHE A 36 -1.47 19.67 -7.74
N TRP A 37 -1.04 19.12 -6.60
CA TRP A 37 -1.94 18.61 -5.57
C TRP A 37 -2.64 19.75 -4.83
N GLU A 38 -1.89 20.82 -4.51
CA GLU A 38 -2.43 22.05 -3.91
C GLU A 38 -3.52 22.67 -4.79
N GLU A 39 -3.33 22.74 -6.12
CA GLU A 39 -4.36 23.27 -7.02
C GLU A 39 -5.65 22.43 -7.00
N ILE A 40 -5.54 21.11 -6.89
CA ILE A 40 -6.70 20.22 -6.80
C ILE A 40 -7.43 20.42 -5.47
N ASP A 41 -6.69 20.41 -4.36
CA ASP A 41 -7.23 20.56 -3.00
C ASP A 41 -8.01 21.89 -2.87
N ASP A 42 -7.42 23.00 -3.30
CA ASP A 42 -8.05 24.33 -3.29
C ASP A 42 -9.40 24.34 -4.01
N LYS A 43 -9.48 23.68 -5.17
CA LYS A 43 -10.72 23.67 -5.97
C LYS A 43 -11.77 22.69 -5.45
N ILE A 44 -11.37 21.63 -4.75
CA ILE A 44 -12.32 20.69 -4.13
C ILE A 44 -13.07 21.39 -2.99
N ILE A 45 -12.37 22.22 -2.21
CA ILE A 45 -12.97 22.99 -1.11
C ILE A 45 -14.06 23.96 -1.61
N ASP A 46 -13.92 24.45 -2.85
CA ASP A 46 -14.88 25.37 -3.47
C ASP A 46 -16.10 24.68 -4.12
N LEU A 47 -16.17 23.35 -4.11
CA LEU A 47 -17.30 22.60 -4.69
C LEU A 47 -18.58 22.73 -3.85
N GLU A 48 -19.73 22.68 -4.53
CA GLU A 48 -21.03 22.59 -3.85
C GLU A 48 -21.26 21.18 -3.26
N ASP A 49 -22.05 21.09 -2.18
CA ASP A 49 -22.33 19.82 -1.48
C ASP A 49 -22.85 18.70 -2.41
N ASP A 50 -23.73 19.03 -3.36
CA ASP A 50 -24.26 18.07 -4.33
C ASP A 50 -23.15 17.52 -5.26
N ASP A 51 -22.18 18.37 -5.61
CA ASP A 51 -21.04 18.01 -6.44
C ASP A 51 -20.05 17.14 -5.67
N ILE A 52 -19.83 17.43 -4.39
CA ILE A 52 -19.02 16.62 -3.46
C ILE A 52 -19.65 15.23 -3.32
N GLN A 53 -20.95 15.14 -2.99
CA GLN A 53 -21.65 13.86 -2.82
C GLN A 53 -21.61 13.00 -4.09
N SER A 54 -21.78 13.63 -5.25
CA SER A 54 -21.72 12.93 -6.53
C SER A 54 -20.31 12.42 -6.84
N LEU A 55 -19.27 13.19 -6.50
CA LEU A 55 -17.87 12.79 -6.69
C LEU A 55 -17.53 11.63 -5.74
N ASP A 56 -17.89 11.76 -4.47
CA ASP A 56 -17.62 10.80 -3.41
C ASP A 56 -18.26 9.42 -3.69
N SER A 57 -19.52 9.42 -4.14
CA SER A 57 -20.22 8.21 -4.56
C SER A 57 -19.51 7.50 -5.72
N ALA A 58 -19.01 8.27 -6.70
CA ALA A 58 -18.34 7.72 -7.86
C ALA A 58 -16.95 7.15 -7.51
N ILE A 59 -16.22 7.77 -6.57
CA ILE A 59 -14.96 7.23 -6.05
C ILE A 59 -15.22 5.93 -5.27
N SER A 60 -16.25 5.90 -4.42
CA SER A 60 -16.65 4.70 -3.67
C SER A 60 -17.01 3.53 -4.60
N ASP A 61 -17.73 3.80 -5.70
CA ASP A 61 -18.03 2.78 -6.71
C ASP A 61 -16.76 2.22 -7.36
N LEU A 62 -15.75 3.06 -7.61
CA LEU A 62 -14.48 2.62 -8.17
C LEU A 62 -13.67 1.75 -7.19
N SER A 63 -13.74 2.07 -5.89
CA SER A 63 -13.03 1.36 -4.82
C SER A 63 -13.69 0.05 -4.38
N ASN A 64 -14.87 -0.29 -4.89
CA ASN A 64 -15.57 -1.54 -4.57
C ASN A 64 -15.10 -2.76 -5.40
N ASP A 65 -14.34 -2.54 -6.47
CA ASP A 65 -13.85 -3.58 -7.38
C ASP A 65 -12.33 -3.42 -7.58
N LEU A 66 -11.57 -3.64 -6.51
CA LEU A 66 -10.10 -3.54 -6.50
C LEU A 66 -9.46 -4.85 -6.96
N GLN A 67 -8.47 -4.72 -7.85
CA GLN A 67 -7.51 -5.75 -8.18
C GLN A 67 -6.26 -5.60 -7.32
N ALA A 68 -5.42 -6.64 -7.28
CA ALA A 68 -4.12 -6.54 -6.62
C ALA A 68 -3.31 -5.38 -7.22
N GLY A 69 -2.82 -4.51 -6.35
CA GLY A 69 -2.06 -3.30 -6.69
C GLY A 69 -2.92 -2.03 -6.68
N ASP A 70 -4.24 -2.15 -6.72
CA ASP A 70 -5.11 -0.97 -6.74
C ASP A 70 -5.16 -0.29 -5.37
N MET A 71 -5.11 -1.03 -4.25
CA MET A 71 -5.27 -0.42 -2.93
C MET A 71 -4.10 0.48 -2.57
N TRP A 72 -2.85 0.00 -2.70
CA TRP A 72 -1.69 0.80 -2.32
C TRP A 72 -1.55 2.04 -3.21
N THR A 73 -1.89 1.95 -4.50
CA THR A 73 -1.86 3.13 -5.40
C THR A 73 -2.98 4.13 -5.09
N LEU A 74 -4.16 3.67 -4.67
CA LEU A 74 -5.24 4.53 -4.20
C LEU A 74 -4.89 5.21 -2.87
N MET A 75 -4.28 4.47 -1.93
CA MET A 75 -3.78 5.06 -0.68
C MET A 75 -2.71 6.10 -0.94
N LEU A 76 -1.78 5.85 -1.86
CA LEU A 76 -0.79 6.85 -2.27
C LEU A 76 -1.47 8.12 -2.81
N LEU A 77 -2.44 7.98 -3.72
CA LEU A 77 -3.21 9.12 -4.24
C LEU A 77 -3.90 9.91 -3.12
N SER A 78 -4.57 9.21 -2.20
CA SER A 78 -5.24 9.83 -1.06
C SER A 78 -4.26 10.59 -0.15
N LYS A 79 -3.05 10.08 0.06
CA LYS A 79 -2.04 10.76 0.88
C LYS A 79 -1.49 12.02 0.22
N LYS A 80 -1.40 12.07 -1.12
CA LYS A 80 -1.03 13.29 -1.86
C LYS A 80 -2.10 14.38 -1.82
N LEU A 81 -3.38 14.00 -1.65
CA LEU A 81 -4.52 14.90 -1.50
C LEU A 81 -4.73 15.28 -0.02
N MET A 82 -4.03 16.31 0.45
CA MET A 82 -3.94 16.63 1.87
C MET A 82 -5.28 17.07 2.46
N ASP A 83 -5.96 18.00 1.80
CA ASP A 83 -7.21 18.59 2.29
C ASP A 83 -8.44 17.92 1.69
N ALA A 84 -8.39 17.50 0.42
CA ALA A 84 -9.53 16.92 -0.24
C ALA A 84 -10.01 15.61 0.40
N LYS A 85 -9.13 14.80 0.98
CA LYS A 85 -9.51 13.56 1.69
C LYS A 85 -10.40 13.77 2.92
N TRP A 86 -10.45 15.00 3.45
CA TRP A 86 -11.34 15.37 4.55
C TRP A 86 -12.72 15.82 4.06
N THR A 87 -12.81 16.19 2.77
CA THR A 87 -14.06 16.60 2.11
C THR A 87 -14.70 15.43 1.36
N LEU A 88 -13.88 14.53 0.80
CA LEU A 88 -14.27 13.31 0.11
C LEU A 88 -13.96 12.11 0.99
N GLU A 89 -14.93 11.69 1.81
CA GLU A 89 -14.78 10.56 2.74
C GLU A 89 -14.38 9.26 2.04
N SER A 90 -14.80 9.07 0.79
CA SER A 90 -14.43 7.92 -0.05
C SER A 90 -12.93 7.79 -0.31
N LEU A 91 -12.14 8.87 -0.18
CA LEU A 91 -10.68 8.83 -0.27
C LEU A 91 -10.02 8.28 1.00
N GLN A 92 -10.76 8.10 2.10
CA GLN A 92 -10.23 7.48 3.31
C GLN A 92 -10.25 5.94 3.22
N PHE A 93 -11.01 5.39 2.27
CA PHE A 93 -11.12 3.94 2.02
C PHE A 93 -11.43 3.10 3.26
N GLY A 94 -12.12 3.68 4.26
CA GLY A 94 -12.36 3.04 5.55
C GLY A 94 -13.10 1.70 5.43
N GLU A 95 -14.10 1.60 4.55
CA GLU A 95 -14.82 0.34 4.31
C GLU A 95 -13.89 -0.74 3.72
N GLN A 96 -13.04 -0.37 2.76
CA GLN A 96 -12.08 -1.31 2.14
C GLN A 96 -11.04 -1.77 3.15
N LEU A 97 -10.55 -0.86 4.00
CA LEU A 97 -9.62 -1.17 5.08
C LEU A 97 -10.27 -2.14 6.07
N GLU A 98 -11.46 -1.85 6.59
CA GLU A 98 -12.19 -2.74 7.51
C GLU A 98 -12.48 -4.13 6.92
N ARG A 99 -12.85 -4.19 5.63
CA ARG A 99 -13.24 -5.46 5.00
C ARG A 99 -12.06 -6.37 4.66
N ASN A 100 -10.87 -5.80 4.49
CA ASN A 100 -9.69 -6.53 4.04
C ASN A 100 -8.54 -6.54 5.07
N SER A 101 -8.66 -5.83 6.19
CA SER A 101 -7.77 -5.91 7.35
C SER A 101 -7.95 -7.23 8.10
N ASP A 102 -7.54 -8.33 7.47
CA ASP A 102 -7.46 -9.64 8.09
C ASP A 102 -6.21 -9.74 8.99
N GLU A 103 -6.19 -10.70 9.91
CA GLU A 103 -5.02 -11.00 10.74
C GLU A 103 -3.83 -11.51 9.91
N LEU A 104 -2.61 -11.31 10.41
CA LEU A 104 -1.36 -11.70 9.74
C LEU A 104 -1.33 -13.17 9.27
N SER A 105 -1.92 -14.08 10.05
CA SER A 105 -1.99 -15.52 9.72
C SER A 105 -2.84 -15.82 8.49
N ILE A 106 -3.92 -15.07 8.30
CA ILE A 106 -4.80 -15.20 7.13
C ILE A 106 -4.07 -14.64 5.90
N VAL A 107 -3.45 -13.48 6.06
CA VAL A 107 -2.73 -12.81 4.97
C VAL A 107 -1.53 -13.65 4.51
N SER A 108 -0.72 -14.17 5.43
CA SER A 108 0.40 -15.08 5.09
C SER A 108 -0.09 -16.32 4.33
N SER A 109 -1.21 -16.91 4.76
CA SER A 109 -1.84 -18.02 4.06
C SER A 109 -2.30 -17.65 2.64
N LYS A 110 -2.85 -16.44 2.43
CA LYS A 110 -3.24 -15.95 1.10
C LYS A 110 -2.02 -15.76 0.18
N LEU A 111 -0.94 -15.18 0.69
CA LEU A 111 0.32 -15.02 -0.05
C LEU A 111 0.86 -16.38 -0.51
N TRP A 112 0.93 -17.35 0.39
CA TRP A 112 1.35 -18.71 0.07
C TRP A 112 0.50 -19.35 -1.03
N ASN A 113 -0.83 -19.26 -0.91
CA ASN A 113 -1.75 -19.82 -1.91
C ASN A 113 -1.58 -19.13 -3.29
N SER A 114 -1.36 -17.81 -3.31
CA SER A 114 -1.08 -17.07 -4.54
C SER A 114 0.23 -17.52 -5.18
N ILE A 115 1.29 -17.69 -4.37
CA ILE A 115 2.58 -18.24 -4.81
C ILE A 115 2.39 -19.63 -5.44
N GLN A 116 1.67 -20.54 -4.79
CA GLN A 116 1.36 -21.85 -5.36
C GLN A 116 0.55 -21.77 -6.65
N GLY A 117 -0.42 -20.85 -6.72
CA GLY A 117 -1.28 -20.64 -7.88
C GLY A 117 -0.55 -20.11 -9.12
N LEU A 118 0.56 -19.39 -8.93
CA LEU A 118 1.41 -18.88 -10.00
C LEU A 118 2.33 -19.96 -10.62
N GLY A 119 2.43 -21.14 -9.97
CA GLY A 119 3.20 -22.31 -10.41
C GLY A 119 4.68 -22.27 -10.02
N GLY A 120 5.42 -23.34 -10.36
CA GLY A 120 6.86 -23.44 -10.04
C GLY A 120 7.69 -22.31 -10.66
N PHE A 121 8.62 -21.76 -9.87
CA PHE A 121 9.34 -20.51 -10.15
C PHE A 121 10.71 -20.73 -10.79
N ASP A 122 10.83 -21.71 -11.70
CA ASP A 122 12.09 -21.99 -12.40
C ASP A 122 12.55 -20.82 -13.30
N SER A 123 11.65 -19.86 -13.58
CA SER A 123 11.98 -18.50 -14.03
C SER A 123 10.80 -17.57 -13.74
N PHE A 124 10.95 -16.62 -12.82
CA PHE A 124 9.99 -15.52 -12.65
C PHE A 124 10.05 -14.65 -13.91
N ASP A 125 8.94 -14.56 -14.64
CA ASP A 125 8.78 -13.51 -15.63
C ASP A 125 8.32 -12.22 -14.92
N ASP A 126 8.67 -11.06 -15.48
CA ASP A 126 8.41 -9.74 -14.88
C ASP A 126 6.94 -9.56 -14.46
N LYS A 127 6.01 -10.16 -15.22
CA LYS A 127 4.58 -10.05 -14.97
C LYS A 127 4.17 -10.75 -13.68
N LYS A 128 4.65 -11.97 -13.44
CA LYS A 128 4.36 -12.66 -12.16
C LYS A 128 4.98 -11.91 -10.99
N SER A 129 6.17 -11.31 -11.19
CA SER A 129 6.84 -10.51 -10.15
C SER A 129 5.96 -9.35 -9.72
N SER A 130 5.51 -8.55 -10.69
CA SER A 130 4.64 -7.41 -10.40
C SER A 130 3.35 -7.82 -9.69
N GLN A 131 2.70 -8.91 -10.12
CA GLN A 131 1.46 -9.39 -9.49
C GLN A 131 1.64 -9.77 -8.01
N LEU A 132 2.76 -10.41 -7.68
CA LEU A 132 3.04 -10.80 -6.29
C LEU A 132 3.48 -9.60 -5.45
N CYS A 133 4.31 -8.70 -6.00
CA CYS A 133 4.67 -7.44 -5.34
C CYS A 133 3.44 -6.59 -5.03
N ASP A 134 2.51 -6.46 -5.98
CA ASP A 134 1.27 -5.72 -5.80
C ASP A 134 0.38 -6.33 -4.71
N LEU A 135 0.30 -7.67 -4.65
CA LEU A 135 -0.41 -8.37 -3.58
C LEU A 135 0.24 -8.13 -2.21
N VAL A 136 1.58 -8.13 -2.14
CA VAL A 136 2.33 -7.85 -0.91
C VAL A 136 2.08 -6.41 -0.44
N ARG A 137 2.19 -5.41 -1.32
CA ARG A 137 1.96 -4.00 -0.97
C ARG A 137 0.54 -3.77 -0.45
N ASP A 138 -0.47 -4.27 -1.14
CA ASP A 138 -1.87 -4.14 -0.68
C ASP A 138 -2.06 -4.80 0.69
N SER A 139 -1.49 -6.00 0.87
CA SER A 139 -1.58 -6.73 2.14
C SER A 139 -0.90 -5.99 3.29
N MET A 140 0.25 -5.38 3.04
CA MET A 140 0.95 -4.54 4.02
C MET A 140 0.10 -3.34 4.43
N ILE A 141 -0.48 -2.63 3.46
CA ILE A 141 -1.36 -1.48 3.73
C ILE A 141 -2.52 -1.88 4.62
N TYR A 142 -3.25 -2.95 4.29
CA TYR A 142 -4.38 -3.38 5.09
C TYR A 142 -4.00 -3.72 6.53
N LEU A 143 -2.84 -4.35 6.73
CA LEU A 143 -2.36 -4.76 8.04
C LEU A 143 -1.85 -3.57 8.87
N ILE A 144 -1.06 -2.67 8.28
CA ILE A 144 -0.53 -1.48 8.95
C ILE A 144 -1.69 -0.56 9.38
N GLU A 145 -2.66 -0.31 8.50
CA GLU A 145 -3.83 0.51 8.83
C GLU A 145 -4.68 -0.13 9.95
N ALA A 146 -4.77 -1.46 10.00
CA ALA A 146 -5.45 -2.17 11.07
C ALA A 146 -4.77 -1.95 12.43
N ALA A 147 -3.44 -2.13 12.47
CA ALA A 147 -2.64 -1.94 13.67
C ALA A 147 -2.72 -0.49 14.17
N ILE A 148 -2.62 0.50 13.28
CA ILE A 148 -2.74 1.92 13.63
C ILE A 148 -4.13 2.22 14.21
N ARG A 149 -5.20 1.74 13.56
CA ARG A 149 -6.58 1.98 14.00
C ARG A 149 -6.87 1.42 15.40
N ASP A 150 -6.33 0.24 15.69
CA ASP A 150 -6.59 -0.46 16.94
C ASP A 150 -5.56 -0.15 18.03
N SER A 151 -4.58 0.72 17.72
CA SER A 151 -3.46 1.05 18.60
C SER A 151 -2.64 -0.20 19.02
N ASP A 152 -2.46 -1.14 18.11
CA ASP A 152 -1.90 -2.47 18.36
C ASP A 152 -0.41 -2.53 17.97
N GLU A 153 0.45 -2.18 18.93
CA GLU A 153 1.92 -2.21 18.77
C GLU A 153 2.45 -3.62 18.53
N ASP A 154 1.86 -4.64 19.15
CA ASP A 154 2.29 -6.04 19.03
C ASP A 154 2.04 -6.54 17.61
N LEU A 155 0.82 -6.29 17.07
CA LEU A 155 0.49 -6.62 15.69
C LEU A 155 1.42 -5.89 14.71
N PHE A 156 1.75 -4.63 14.99
CA PHE A 156 2.69 -3.88 14.15
C PHE A 156 4.07 -4.55 14.10
N GLU A 157 4.62 -4.94 15.25
CA GLU A 157 5.91 -5.64 15.33
C GLU A 157 5.89 -6.98 14.58
N GLU A 158 4.78 -7.72 14.66
CA GLU A 158 4.60 -8.97 13.90
C GLU A 158 4.55 -8.73 12.38
N ILE A 159 3.79 -7.74 11.92
CA ILE A 159 3.72 -7.34 10.50
C ILE A 159 5.10 -6.96 10.00
N ALA A 160 5.80 -6.13 10.78
CA ALA A 160 7.11 -5.64 10.45
C ALA A 160 8.13 -6.77 10.35
N SER A 161 8.14 -7.68 11.33
CA SER A 161 8.98 -8.88 11.31
C SER A 161 8.69 -9.77 10.11
N PHE A 162 7.42 -9.88 9.69
CA PHE A 162 7.04 -10.73 8.57
C PHE A 162 7.42 -10.15 7.21
N TYR A 163 7.01 -8.92 6.91
CA TYR A 163 7.19 -8.31 5.58
C TYR A 163 8.57 -7.71 5.38
N PHE A 164 9.17 -7.18 6.43
CA PHE A 164 10.43 -6.44 6.32
C PHE A 164 11.65 -7.31 6.61
N ASP A 165 11.48 -8.38 7.38
CA ASP A 165 12.57 -9.27 7.79
C ASP A 165 12.44 -10.67 7.18
N ILE A 166 11.75 -10.78 6.03
CA ILE A 166 11.53 -12.04 5.32
C ILE A 166 12.86 -12.77 4.97
N ARG A 167 14.00 -12.05 4.98
CA ARG A 167 15.37 -12.57 4.87
C ARG A 167 15.86 -13.34 6.10
N ASN A 168 15.42 -12.95 7.30
CA ASN A 168 15.92 -13.40 8.61
C ASN A 168 14.92 -14.30 9.38
N SER A 169 13.81 -14.66 8.73
CA SER A 169 12.73 -15.48 9.27
C SER A 169 13.15 -16.92 9.61
N ASP A 170 13.72 -17.16 10.79
CA ASP A 170 13.89 -18.52 11.29
C ASP A 170 12.59 -19.09 11.92
N ASP A 171 11.70 -18.22 12.43
CA ASP A 171 10.36 -18.54 12.96
C ASP A 171 9.56 -17.23 13.08
N ILE A 172 8.71 -16.89 12.11
CA ILE A 172 7.85 -15.69 12.19
C ILE A 172 6.54 -16.05 12.89
N GLU A 173 6.30 -15.47 14.06
CA GLU A 173 5.05 -15.59 14.79
C GLU A 173 3.87 -15.12 13.93
N GLY A 174 2.75 -15.85 13.99
CA GLY A 174 1.58 -15.57 13.15
C GLY A 174 1.70 -15.99 11.68
N CYS A 175 2.86 -16.43 11.18
CA CYS A 175 3.02 -16.88 9.78
C CYS A 175 2.72 -18.38 9.57
N SER A 176 2.25 -18.76 8.38
CA SER A 176 2.21 -20.17 7.99
C SER A 176 3.63 -20.75 7.87
N GLN A 177 3.87 -21.92 8.47
CA GLN A 177 5.17 -22.59 8.45
C GLN A 177 5.68 -22.83 7.01
N GLU A 178 4.77 -23.14 6.08
CA GLU A 178 5.08 -23.39 4.68
C GLU A 178 5.66 -22.17 3.98
N LEU A 179 5.07 -20.99 4.20
CA LEU A 179 5.58 -19.75 3.60
C LEU A 179 6.96 -19.39 4.16
N ALA A 180 7.16 -19.48 5.47
CA ALA A 180 8.45 -19.21 6.10
C ALA A 180 9.56 -20.12 5.52
N VAL A 181 9.29 -21.42 5.38
CA VAL A 181 10.24 -22.36 4.77
C VAL A 181 10.52 -22.01 3.30
N PHE A 182 9.49 -21.62 2.54
CA PHE A 182 9.65 -21.24 1.15
C PHE A 182 10.52 -19.99 0.97
N CYS A 183 10.23 -18.92 1.71
CA CYS A 183 11.03 -17.68 1.66
C CYS A 183 12.50 -17.96 1.96
N ARG A 184 12.79 -18.78 2.97
CA ARG A 184 14.15 -19.13 3.38
C ARG A 184 14.91 -19.99 2.36
N GLU A 185 14.26 -21.01 1.82
CA GLU A 185 14.97 -22.09 1.10
C GLU A 185 14.83 -22.03 -0.41
N GLN A 186 13.82 -21.35 -0.93
CA GLN A 186 13.41 -21.45 -2.33
C GLN A 186 13.28 -20.11 -3.05
N MET A 187 13.12 -19.02 -2.32
CA MET A 187 12.93 -17.70 -2.92
C MET A 187 14.27 -17.13 -3.39
N ASP A 188 14.29 -16.56 -4.60
CA ASP A 188 15.48 -15.91 -5.14
C ASP A 188 15.84 -14.68 -4.30
N PRO A 189 17.12 -14.48 -3.90
CA PRO A 189 17.53 -13.33 -3.11
C PRO A 189 17.16 -11.99 -3.75
N ASN A 190 17.30 -11.83 -5.08
CA ASN A 190 16.96 -10.58 -5.75
C ASN A 190 15.46 -10.28 -5.64
N TYR A 191 14.62 -11.32 -5.56
CA TYR A 191 13.18 -11.15 -5.41
C TYR A 191 12.81 -10.72 -3.99
N ILE A 192 13.54 -11.21 -2.98
CA ILE A 192 13.41 -10.72 -1.61
C ILE A 192 13.80 -9.24 -1.55
N ASP A 193 14.89 -8.87 -2.22
CA ASP A 193 15.34 -7.48 -2.30
C ASP A 193 14.27 -6.58 -2.93
N GLU A 194 13.60 -7.03 -4.01
CA GLU A 194 12.50 -6.28 -4.64
C GLU A 194 11.28 -6.09 -3.72
N LEU A 195 10.95 -7.09 -2.88
CA LEU A 195 9.90 -6.97 -1.88
C LEU A 195 10.28 -5.98 -0.77
N VAL A 196 11.52 -6.05 -0.29
CA VAL A 196 12.07 -5.13 0.72
C VAL A 196 12.05 -3.69 0.21
N ASP A 197 12.54 -3.44 -1.01
CA ASP A 197 12.52 -2.12 -1.62
C ASP A 197 11.10 -1.61 -1.85
N SER A 198 10.18 -2.49 -2.25
CA SER A 198 8.76 -2.16 -2.40
C SER A 198 8.12 -1.76 -1.06
N ALA A 199 8.49 -2.44 0.01
CA ALA A 199 8.04 -2.14 1.36
C ALA A 199 8.54 -0.77 1.83
N ILE A 200 9.84 -0.50 1.67
CA ILE A 200 10.44 0.81 1.98
C ILE A 200 9.72 1.92 1.21
N PHE A 201 9.48 1.71 -0.09
CA PHE A 201 8.77 2.69 -0.91
C PHE A 201 7.37 2.99 -0.38
N VAL A 202 6.59 1.96 -0.02
CA VAL A 202 5.26 2.13 0.58
C VAL A 202 5.32 2.93 1.88
N LEU A 203 6.25 2.60 2.77
CA LEU A 203 6.40 3.29 4.06
C LEU A 203 6.70 4.78 3.87
N ARG A 204 7.66 5.08 3.00
CA ARG A 204 8.05 6.46 2.70
C ARG A 204 6.91 7.25 2.10
N GLU A 205 6.22 6.68 1.11
CA GLU A 205 5.26 7.45 0.33
C GLU A 205 3.86 7.56 0.95
N ILE A 206 3.45 6.60 1.78
CA ILE A 206 2.11 6.59 2.39
C ILE A 206 2.14 7.06 3.85
N TYR A 207 3.25 6.82 4.55
CA TYR A 207 3.38 7.11 5.98
C TYR A 207 4.43 8.16 6.32
N ASP A 208 5.10 8.75 5.32
CA ASP A 208 6.08 9.83 5.49
C ASP A 208 7.24 9.47 6.44
N VAL A 209 7.64 8.18 6.43
CA VAL A 209 8.78 7.70 7.21
C VAL A 209 10.06 7.90 6.40
N GLU A 210 11.11 8.47 7.01
CA GLU A 210 12.40 8.63 6.32
C GLU A 210 13.10 7.28 6.11
N GLU A 211 13.81 7.12 4.99
CA GLU A 211 14.50 5.86 4.69
C GLU A 211 15.59 5.51 5.71
N ASP A 212 16.29 6.53 6.23
CA ASP A 212 17.33 6.37 7.24
C ASP A 212 16.74 5.89 8.58
N ASP A 213 15.46 6.15 8.84
CA ASP A 213 14.71 5.67 10.01
C ASP A 213 14.09 4.29 9.78
N ILE A 214 14.29 3.71 8.60
CA ILE A 214 13.81 2.37 8.23
C ILE A 214 14.97 1.37 8.15
N ARG A 215 16.13 1.81 7.66
CA ARG A 215 17.25 0.89 7.37
C ARG A 215 18.03 0.48 8.60
N ASP A 216 18.53 -0.76 8.59
CA ASP A 216 19.53 -1.23 9.55
C ASP A 216 20.98 -0.96 9.07
N GLU A 217 21.97 -1.35 9.89
CA GLU A 217 23.39 -1.16 9.58
C GLU A 217 23.88 -2.00 8.37
N ASP A 218 23.12 -3.00 7.94
CA ASP A 218 23.44 -3.92 6.85
C ASP A 218 22.64 -3.62 5.55
N GLU A 219 22.09 -2.40 5.44
CA GLU A 219 21.20 -1.96 4.34
C GLU A 219 19.89 -2.77 4.23
N GLY A 220 19.55 -3.55 5.27
CA GLY A 220 18.26 -4.21 5.47
C GLY A 220 17.23 -3.26 6.07
N ILE A 221 16.19 -3.82 6.70
CA ILE A 221 15.15 -3.06 7.38
C ILE A 221 15.21 -3.34 8.88
N SER A 222 15.25 -2.29 9.70
CA SER A 222 15.14 -2.39 11.16
C SER A 222 13.67 -2.42 11.60
N VAL A 223 13.19 -3.59 12.03
CA VAL A 223 11.85 -3.75 12.62
C VAL A 223 11.63 -2.77 13.77
N SER A 224 12.59 -2.64 14.69
CA SER A 224 12.45 -1.77 15.85
C SER A 224 12.30 -0.29 15.49
N LEU A 225 13.01 0.19 14.47
CA LEU A 225 12.92 1.60 14.07
C LEU A 225 11.60 1.89 13.37
N ILE A 226 11.15 1.01 12.46
CA ILE A 226 9.83 1.17 11.83
C ILE A 226 8.73 1.16 12.89
N THR A 227 8.76 0.21 13.83
CA THR A 227 7.77 0.14 14.91
C THR A 227 7.73 1.44 15.70
N GLU A 228 8.88 2.00 16.06
CA GLU A 228 8.92 3.31 16.74
C GLU A 228 8.28 4.43 15.91
N GLN A 229 8.59 4.50 14.60
CA GLN A 229 8.08 5.53 13.70
C GLN A 229 6.56 5.42 13.48
N LEU A 230 6.05 4.22 13.18
CA LEU A 230 4.64 4.05 12.85
C LEU A 230 3.73 4.01 14.09
N THR A 231 4.22 3.53 15.24
CA THR A 231 3.49 3.66 16.51
C THR A 231 3.31 5.13 16.92
N SER A 232 4.19 6.04 16.48
CA SER A 232 4.02 7.48 16.73
C SER A 232 2.81 8.10 16.02
N LEU A 233 2.23 7.39 15.04
CA LEU A 233 1.02 7.82 14.32
C LEU A 233 -0.28 7.48 15.05
N ILE A 234 -0.20 6.71 16.14
CA ILE A 234 -1.32 6.23 16.97
C ILE A 234 -1.66 7.26 18.05
#